data_AF-A0A086AJW3-F1
#
_entry.id   AF-A0A086AJW3-F1
#
_cell.length_a   1.000
_cell.length_b   1.000
_cell.length_c   1.000
_cell.angle_alpha   90.00
_cell.angle_beta   90.00
_cell.angle_gamma   90.00
#
_symmetry.space_group_name_H-M   'P 1'
#
loop_
_entity.id
_entity.type
_entity.pdbx_description
1 polymer ?
#
loop_
_entity_poly.entity_id
_entity_poly.type
_entity_poly.pdbx_seq_one_letter_code
_entity_poly.pdbx_strand_id
1 'polypeptide(L)'
;METRSPFLDTIFLLRNSGSITVFSNLHEISKKEEQEAGDYFETEFEKERLEFLSTAIHCDKEAAVWGAKVLYHSAQLYLIRENTSKDLDKLIPKMKASSDISSVLSADLSLRFLPQIASVLQTADPYDPLVKILEDILTQFHYSGIGYPLNLDKINWEKELQDKVYRKLYLERIVEKKAYSLAEIPYINKLLMADFGLHKDVYWRDLKIVAHGD
;
A
#
# COMPACT_ATOMS: atom_id res chain seq x y z
N MET A 1 14.86 -23.89 18.50
CA MET A 1 14.56 -22.62 17.83
C MET A 1 13.55 -21.90 18.69
N GLU A 2 13.99 -20.93 19.49
CA GLU A 2 13.06 -20.07 20.23
C GLU A 2 12.26 -19.26 19.22
N THR A 3 10.95 -19.24 19.36
CA THR A 3 10.03 -18.54 18.46
C THR A 3 10.31 -17.04 18.50
N ARG A 4 11.06 -16.58 17.50
CA ARG A 4 11.06 -15.20 17.01
C ARG A 4 9.61 -14.82 16.63
N SER A 5 9.27 -13.55 16.82
CA SER A 5 7.95 -12.95 16.56
C SER A 5 7.38 -13.44 15.21
N PRO A 6 6.36 -14.32 15.18
CA PRO A 6 5.77 -14.81 13.93
C PRO A 6 5.29 -13.69 13.02
N PHE A 7 4.75 -12.63 13.61
CA PHE A 7 4.34 -11.44 12.90
C PHE A 7 5.51 -10.73 12.23
N LEU A 8 6.54 -10.35 12.99
CA LEU A 8 7.69 -9.61 12.46
C LEU A 8 8.50 -10.45 11.47
N ASP A 9 8.71 -11.73 11.75
CA ASP A 9 9.44 -12.63 10.85
C ASP A 9 8.76 -12.73 9.48
N THR A 10 7.42 -12.76 9.44
CA THR A 10 6.65 -12.80 8.20
C THR A 10 6.85 -11.53 7.39
N ILE A 11 6.73 -10.37 8.03
CA ILE A 11 6.91 -9.06 7.41
C ILE A 11 8.36 -8.87 6.91
N PHE A 12 9.33 -9.25 7.75
CA PHE A 12 10.75 -9.17 7.41
C PHE A 12 11.08 -10.05 6.20
N LEU A 13 10.56 -11.28 6.16
CA LEU A 13 10.76 -12.17 5.02
C LEU A 13 10.15 -11.57 3.74
N LEU A 14 8.95 -10.98 3.84
CA LEU A 14 8.27 -10.37 2.70
C LEU A 14 9.07 -9.22 2.11
N ARG A 15 9.51 -8.27 2.94
CA ARG A 15 10.26 -7.09 2.46
C ARG A 15 11.61 -7.47 1.85
N ASN A 16 12.28 -8.51 2.35
CA ASN A 16 13.60 -8.89 1.87
C ASN A 16 13.59 -9.90 0.71
N SER A 17 12.54 -10.72 0.58
CA SER A 17 12.52 -11.83 -0.38
C SER A 17 11.27 -11.90 -1.26
N GLY A 18 10.27 -11.06 -1.02
CA GLY A 18 8.98 -11.13 -1.70
C GLY A 18 8.13 -12.34 -1.31
N SER A 19 8.52 -13.10 -0.28
CA SER A 19 7.84 -14.31 0.18
C SER A 19 7.26 -14.15 1.58
N ILE A 20 6.12 -14.77 1.85
CA ILE A 20 5.52 -14.81 3.20
C ILE A 20 5.47 -16.24 3.73
N THR A 21 5.67 -16.37 5.04
CA THR A 21 5.30 -17.58 5.79
C THR A 21 3.94 -17.35 6.42
N VAL A 22 2.95 -18.16 6.05
CA VAL A 22 1.62 -18.09 6.66
C VAL A 22 1.48 -19.23 7.67
N PHE A 23 1.20 -18.87 8.91
CA PHE A 23 0.99 -19.83 9.99
C PHE A 23 -0.43 -20.41 9.90
N SER A 24 -0.59 -21.69 10.27
CA SER A 24 -1.85 -22.44 10.12
C SER A 24 -2.96 -22.07 11.11
N ASN A 25 -2.67 -21.19 12.08
CA ASN A 25 -3.62 -20.69 13.06
C ASN A 25 -3.65 -19.16 13.00
N LEU A 26 -4.80 -18.57 13.34
CA LEU A 26 -4.90 -17.12 13.58
C LEU A 26 -4.05 -16.77 14.81
N HIS A 27 -2.94 -16.09 14.56
CA HIS A 27 -2.00 -15.68 15.59
C HIS A 27 -2.44 -14.35 16.18
N GLU A 28 -2.54 -14.27 17.51
CA GLU A 28 -2.76 -13.00 18.19
C GLU A 28 -1.43 -12.26 18.34
N ILE A 29 -1.35 -11.08 17.73
CA ILE A 29 -0.14 -10.26 17.76
C ILE A 29 -0.04 -9.61 19.13
N SER A 30 1.01 -9.95 19.88
CA SER A 30 1.25 -9.36 21.19
C SER A 30 1.77 -7.92 21.09
N LYS A 31 1.58 -7.12 22.13
CA LYS A 31 2.13 -5.74 22.20
C LYS A 31 3.64 -5.68 22.00
N LYS A 32 4.36 -6.72 22.41
CA LYS A 32 5.80 -6.83 22.21
C LYS A 32 6.13 -6.94 20.72
N GLU A 33 5.39 -7.79 20.00
CA GLU A 33 5.56 -7.93 18.54
C GLU A 33 5.19 -6.64 17.80
N GLU A 34 4.15 -5.92 18.25
CA GLU A 34 3.79 -4.61 17.69
C GLU A 34 4.92 -3.58 17.89
N GLN A 35 5.54 -3.55 19.08
CA GLN A 35 6.65 -2.65 19.37
C GLN A 35 7.90 -3.00 18.54
N GLU A 36 8.27 -4.28 18.48
CA GLU A 36 9.40 -4.76 17.68
C GLU A 36 9.20 -4.46 16.18
N ALA A 37 7.97 -4.64 15.68
CA ALA A 37 7.62 -4.27 14.32
C ALA A 37 7.70 -2.75 14.10
N GLY A 38 7.25 -1.94 15.07
CA GLY A 38 7.36 -0.48 14.99
C GLY A 38 8.80 0.02 14.88
N ASP A 39 9.72 -0.56 15.66
CA ASP A 39 11.15 -0.21 15.60
C ASP A 39 11.80 -0.68 14.29
N TYR A 40 11.40 -1.85 13.78
CA TYR A 40 11.80 -2.31 12.45
C TYR A 40 11.29 -1.36 11.35
N PHE A 41 10.01 -0.99 11.36
CA PHE A 41 9.45 -0.12 10.33
C PHE A 41 10.00 1.29 10.36
N GLU A 42 10.32 1.85 11.53
CA GLU A 42 11.02 3.13 11.59
C GLU A 42 12.39 3.02 10.93
N THR A 43 13.13 1.94 11.19
CA THR A 43 14.42 1.71 10.51
C THR A 43 14.26 1.61 8.99
N GLU A 44 13.23 0.90 8.51
CA GLU A 44 12.94 0.76 7.08
C GLU A 44 12.49 2.07 6.45
N PHE A 45 11.63 2.84 7.13
CA PHE A 45 11.18 4.15 6.70
C PHE A 45 12.36 5.11 6.57
N GLU A 46 13.27 5.10 7.53
CA GLU A 46 14.45 5.96 7.52
C GLU A 46 15.39 5.64 6.34
N LYS A 47 15.52 4.37 5.96
CA LYS A 47 16.23 3.99 4.72
C LYS A 47 15.54 4.55 3.48
N GLU A 48 14.23 4.35 3.34
CA GLU A 48 13.44 4.90 2.23
C GLU A 48 13.50 6.45 2.22
N ARG A 49 13.56 7.09 3.39
CA ARG A 49 13.69 8.53 3.53
C ARG A 49 15.01 9.08 3.01
N LEU A 50 16.12 8.41 3.30
CA LEU A 50 17.44 8.82 2.82
C LEU A 50 17.54 8.77 1.28
N GLU A 51 16.78 7.89 0.63
CA GLU A 51 16.80 7.74 -0.81
C GLU A 51 15.92 8.76 -1.54
N PHE A 52 14.73 9.08 -1.00
CA PHE A 52 13.74 9.85 -1.77
C PHE A 52 12.72 10.68 -0.97
N LEU A 53 12.77 10.72 0.37
CA LEU A 53 11.82 11.51 1.17
C LEU A 53 12.44 12.77 1.76
N SER A 54 11.59 13.74 2.06
CA SER A 54 11.98 14.99 2.72
C SER A 54 12.11 14.81 4.23
N THR A 55 12.90 15.67 4.88
CA THR A 55 12.99 15.74 6.35
C THR A 55 11.68 16.14 7.02
N ALA A 56 10.72 16.71 6.27
CA ALA A 56 9.38 17.05 6.76
C ALA A 56 8.47 15.81 6.90
N ILE A 57 8.75 14.74 6.15
CA ILE A 57 8.02 13.48 6.22
C ILE A 57 8.71 12.60 7.26
N HIS A 58 7.93 12.08 8.19
CA HIS A 58 8.41 11.29 9.33
C HIS A 58 7.72 9.93 9.36
N CYS A 59 8.33 8.96 10.04
CA CYS A 59 7.71 7.67 10.25
C CYS A 59 6.55 7.81 11.24
N ASP A 60 5.36 7.42 10.79
CA ASP A 60 4.22 7.13 11.66
C ASP A 60 4.24 5.62 11.99
N LYS A 61 4.80 5.28 13.16
CA LYS A 61 4.90 3.90 13.62
C LYS A 61 3.54 3.22 13.77
N GLU A 62 2.52 3.96 14.20
CA GLU A 62 1.17 3.40 14.36
C GLU A 62 0.61 2.99 13.00
N ALA A 63 0.78 3.86 11.99
CA ALA A 63 0.35 3.56 10.63
C ALA A 63 1.12 2.40 9.99
N ALA A 64 2.44 2.34 10.19
CA ALA A 64 3.26 1.25 9.67
C ALA A 64 2.87 -0.11 10.28
N VAL A 65 2.75 -0.17 11.61
CA VAL A 65 2.35 -1.40 12.32
C VAL A 65 0.94 -1.81 11.92
N TRP A 66 0.00 -0.86 11.84
CA TRP A 66 -1.35 -1.16 11.38
C TRP A 66 -1.37 -1.76 9.96
N GLY A 67 -0.67 -1.16 9.00
CA GLY A 67 -0.60 -1.66 7.62
C GLY A 67 -0.04 -3.08 7.56
N ALA A 68 0.94 -3.37 8.42
CA ALA A 68 1.52 -4.70 8.57
C ALA A 68 0.53 -5.72 9.17
N LYS A 69 -0.24 -5.33 10.19
CA LYS A 69 -1.29 -6.18 10.78
C LYS A 69 -2.37 -6.53 9.77
N VAL A 70 -2.81 -5.54 8.99
CA VAL A 70 -3.77 -5.75 7.88
C VAL A 70 -3.22 -6.78 6.90
N LEU A 71 -1.98 -6.60 6.45
CA LEU A 71 -1.34 -7.52 5.50
C LEU A 71 -1.20 -8.95 6.05
N TYR A 72 -0.70 -9.06 7.28
CA TYR A 72 -0.47 -10.34 7.96
C TYR A 72 -1.77 -11.13 8.13
N HIS A 73 -2.81 -10.49 8.68
CA HIS A 73 -4.10 -11.15 8.85
C HIS A 73 -4.79 -11.43 7.52
N SER A 74 -4.63 -10.57 6.50
CA SER A 74 -5.16 -10.85 5.15
C SER A 74 -4.54 -12.11 4.54
N ALA A 75 -3.22 -12.30 4.72
CA ALA A 75 -2.54 -13.51 4.29
C ALA A 75 -3.01 -14.76 5.06
N GLN A 76 -3.23 -14.65 6.37
CA GLN A 76 -3.80 -15.74 7.17
C GLN A 76 -5.22 -16.09 6.73
N LEU A 77 -6.06 -15.09 6.51
CA LEU A 77 -7.45 -15.26 6.11
C LEU A 77 -7.60 -15.85 4.70
N TYR A 78 -6.59 -15.70 3.85
CA TYR A 78 -6.55 -16.43 2.57
C TYR A 78 -6.49 -17.96 2.75
N LEU A 79 -5.79 -18.45 3.78
CA LEU A 79 -5.69 -19.90 4.06
C LEU A 79 -6.70 -20.40 5.11
N ILE A 80 -7.06 -19.54 6.07
CA ILE A 80 -7.85 -19.89 7.26
C ILE A 80 -9.18 -19.15 7.19
N ARG A 81 -10.15 -19.76 6.50
CA ARG A 81 -11.48 -19.16 6.29
C ARG A 81 -12.59 -19.63 7.21
N GLU A 82 -12.44 -20.78 7.84
CA GLU A 82 -13.51 -21.37 8.63
C GLU A 82 -13.91 -20.45 9.81
N ASN A 83 -15.18 -20.06 9.86
CA ASN A 83 -15.79 -19.23 10.92
C ASN A 83 -15.22 -17.81 11.11
N THR A 84 -14.47 -17.25 10.16
CA THR A 84 -13.80 -15.94 10.35
C THR A 84 -14.63 -14.72 9.94
N SER A 85 -15.73 -14.89 9.19
CA SER A 85 -16.54 -13.77 8.68
C SER A 85 -17.07 -12.83 9.77
N LYS A 86 -17.38 -13.38 10.95
CA LYS A 86 -17.86 -12.63 12.12
C LYS A 86 -16.77 -11.83 12.85
N ASP A 87 -15.51 -12.15 12.60
CA ASP A 87 -14.35 -11.58 13.29
C ASP A 87 -13.52 -10.64 12.39
N LEU A 88 -13.97 -10.39 11.15
CA LEU A 88 -13.23 -9.57 10.18
C LEU A 88 -12.93 -8.16 10.70
N ASP A 89 -13.88 -7.50 11.35
CA ASP A 89 -13.66 -6.16 11.93
C ASP A 89 -12.62 -6.15 13.05
N LYS A 90 -12.43 -7.28 13.74
CA LYS A 90 -11.42 -7.45 14.79
C LYS A 90 -10.04 -7.72 14.20
N LEU A 91 -9.98 -8.57 13.16
CA LEU A 91 -8.74 -8.99 12.51
C LEU A 91 -8.18 -7.92 11.58
N ILE A 92 -9.05 -7.19 10.89
CA ILE A 92 -8.71 -6.10 9.96
C ILE A 92 -9.34 -4.81 10.48
N PRO A 93 -8.80 -4.24 11.58
CA PRO A 93 -9.34 -3.01 12.14
C PRO A 93 -9.17 -1.86 11.16
N LYS A 94 -10.17 -0.98 11.09
CA LYS A 94 -10.05 0.27 10.33
C LYS A 94 -8.98 1.18 10.95
N MET A 95 -8.24 1.88 10.10
CA MET A 95 -7.34 2.93 10.57
C MET A 95 -8.15 4.05 11.22
N LYS A 96 -7.74 4.49 12.41
CA LYS A 96 -8.38 5.59 13.15
C LYS A 96 -7.79 6.97 12.82
N ALA A 97 -6.53 7.02 12.36
CA ALA A 97 -5.82 8.26 12.09
C ALA A 97 -6.17 8.88 10.73
N SER A 98 -5.94 10.18 10.61
CA SER A 98 -6.01 10.90 9.33
C SER A 98 -4.95 10.38 8.38
N SER A 99 -5.32 10.13 7.13
CA SER A 99 -4.41 9.74 6.04
C SER A 99 -3.53 10.90 5.59
N ASP A 100 -2.70 11.45 6.49
CA ASP A 100 -1.66 12.38 6.08
C ASP A 100 -0.53 11.65 5.33
N ILE A 101 0.36 12.41 4.69
CA ILE A 101 1.41 11.84 3.84
C ILE A 101 2.35 10.91 4.63
N SER A 102 2.67 11.25 5.88
CA SER A 102 3.51 10.41 6.75
C SER A 102 2.83 9.08 7.06
N SER A 103 1.55 9.10 7.44
CA SER A 103 0.77 7.90 7.69
C SER A 103 0.61 7.05 6.42
N VAL A 104 0.37 7.68 5.26
CA VAL A 104 0.25 6.99 3.97
C VAL A 104 1.52 6.26 3.60
N LEU A 105 2.67 6.95 3.64
CA LEU A 105 3.96 6.35 3.28
C LEU A 105 4.44 5.31 4.32
N SER A 106 4.09 5.49 5.59
CA SER A 106 4.43 4.53 6.65
C SER A 106 3.62 3.24 6.51
N ALA A 107 2.30 3.34 6.28
CA ALA A 107 1.46 2.17 6.00
C ALA A 107 1.87 1.45 4.70
N ASP A 108 2.32 2.21 3.70
CA ASP A 108 2.78 1.69 2.42
C ASP A 108 3.93 0.69 2.52
N LEU A 109 4.75 0.77 3.58
CA LEU A 109 5.83 -0.19 3.84
C LEU A 109 5.34 -1.65 3.82
N SER A 110 4.07 -1.88 4.17
CA SER A 110 3.41 -3.18 4.11
C SER A 110 2.26 -3.23 3.11
N LEU A 111 1.45 -2.18 3.03
CA LEU A 111 0.25 -2.19 2.19
C LEU A 111 0.55 -2.31 0.69
N ARG A 112 1.77 -1.97 0.23
CA ARG A 112 2.17 -2.16 -1.19
C ARG A 112 2.09 -3.61 -1.67
N PHE A 113 2.03 -4.58 -0.76
CA PHE A 113 1.86 -6.00 -1.06
C PHE A 113 0.39 -6.46 -1.01
N LEU A 114 -0.51 -5.67 -0.41
CA LEU A 114 -1.92 -6.01 -0.23
C LEU A 114 -2.69 -6.24 -1.55
N PRO A 115 -2.43 -5.51 -2.67
CA PRO A 115 -3.09 -5.76 -3.94
C PRO A 115 -2.96 -7.20 -4.46
N GLN A 116 -1.84 -7.87 -4.18
CA GLN A 116 -1.63 -9.26 -4.59
C GLN A 116 -2.54 -10.21 -3.80
N ILE A 117 -2.66 -9.99 -2.48
CA ILE A 117 -3.55 -10.78 -1.63
C ILE A 117 -5.01 -10.56 -2.06
N ALA A 118 -5.42 -9.32 -2.28
CA ALA A 118 -6.76 -8.99 -2.76
C ALA A 118 -7.07 -9.66 -4.11
N SER A 119 -6.12 -9.66 -5.05
CA SER A 119 -6.27 -10.31 -6.36
C SER A 119 -6.49 -11.82 -6.24
N VAL A 120 -5.71 -12.48 -5.38
CA VAL A 120 -5.83 -13.94 -5.19
C VAL A 120 -7.13 -14.29 -4.47
N LEU A 121 -7.53 -13.52 -3.46
CA LEU A 121 -8.85 -13.67 -2.80
C LEU A 121 -10.00 -13.48 -3.79
N GLN A 122 -9.97 -12.42 -4.58
CA GLN A 122 -10.99 -12.13 -5.60
C GLN A 122 -11.10 -13.25 -6.65
N THR A 123 -9.97 -13.87 -7.00
CA THR A 123 -9.94 -15.00 -7.94
C THR A 123 -10.53 -16.27 -7.32
N ALA A 124 -10.32 -16.48 -6.02
CA ALA A 124 -10.84 -17.63 -5.28
C ALA A 124 -12.35 -17.51 -5.03
N ASP A 125 -12.81 -16.35 -4.57
CA ASP A 125 -14.23 -16.03 -4.36
C ASP A 125 -14.49 -14.52 -4.60
N PRO A 126 -15.10 -14.15 -5.74
CA PRO A 126 -15.42 -12.77 -6.07
C PRO A 126 -16.38 -12.06 -5.10
N TYR A 127 -17.10 -12.81 -4.26
CA TYR A 127 -18.09 -12.28 -3.33
C TYR A 127 -17.59 -12.31 -1.88
N ASP A 128 -16.31 -12.63 -1.65
CA ASP A 128 -15.71 -12.66 -0.33
C ASP A 128 -15.73 -11.24 0.30
N PRO A 129 -16.40 -11.07 1.46
CA PRO A 129 -16.49 -9.77 2.13
C PRO A 129 -15.13 -9.14 2.47
N LEU A 130 -14.07 -9.95 2.65
CA LEU A 130 -12.73 -9.43 2.90
C LEU A 130 -12.21 -8.64 1.71
N VAL A 131 -12.48 -9.05 0.46
CA VAL A 131 -11.97 -8.32 -0.70
C VAL A 131 -12.46 -6.88 -0.65
N LYS A 132 -13.74 -6.67 -0.37
CA LYS A 132 -14.30 -5.33 -0.25
C LYS A 132 -13.62 -4.51 0.85
N ILE A 133 -13.32 -5.13 2.00
CA ILE A 133 -12.61 -4.47 3.11
C ILE A 133 -11.20 -4.06 2.67
N LEU A 134 -10.48 -4.93 1.95
CA LEU A 134 -9.13 -4.65 1.47
C LEU A 134 -9.13 -3.56 0.39
N GLU A 135 -10.12 -3.57 -0.52
CA GLU A 135 -10.30 -2.52 -1.52
C GLU A 135 -10.65 -1.17 -0.89
N ASP A 136 -11.46 -1.15 0.18
CA ASP A 136 -11.77 0.09 0.90
C ASP A 136 -10.52 0.65 1.59
N ILE A 137 -9.67 -0.22 2.17
CA ILE A 137 -8.36 0.15 2.72
C ILE A 137 -7.45 0.70 1.61
N LEU A 138 -7.35 -0.01 0.48
CA LEU A 138 -6.55 0.42 -0.66
C LEU A 138 -7.08 1.70 -1.29
N THR A 139 -8.39 1.96 -1.24
CA THR A 139 -8.96 3.24 -1.70
C THR A 139 -8.57 4.39 -0.78
N GLN A 140 -8.57 4.15 0.54
CA GLN A 140 -8.12 5.13 1.53
C GLN A 140 -6.59 5.37 1.48
N PHE A 141 -5.82 4.32 1.19
CA PHE A 141 -4.35 4.33 1.07
C PHE A 141 -3.92 4.05 -0.37
N HIS A 142 -4.49 4.80 -1.32
CA HIS A 142 -4.40 4.50 -2.76
C HIS A 142 -3.00 4.53 -3.36
N TYR A 143 -2.03 5.17 -2.69
CA TYR A 143 -0.62 5.05 -3.07
C TYR A 143 -0.11 3.60 -3.06
N SER A 144 -0.58 2.78 -2.11
CA SER A 144 -0.25 1.35 -2.02
C SER A 144 -1.01 0.51 -3.04
N GLY A 145 -2.12 1.03 -3.57
CA GLY A 145 -2.97 0.40 -4.57
C GLY A 145 -2.64 0.77 -6.01
N ILE A 146 -1.60 1.58 -6.28
CA ILE A 146 -1.23 1.95 -7.65
C ILE A 146 -0.92 0.67 -8.47
N GLY A 147 -1.61 0.53 -9.61
CA GLY A 147 -1.55 -0.66 -10.47
C GLY A 147 -2.64 -1.70 -10.18
N TYR A 148 -3.44 -1.52 -9.13
CA TYR A 148 -4.64 -2.30 -8.85
C TYR A 148 -5.90 -1.56 -9.33
N PRO A 149 -6.94 -2.23 -9.84
CA PRO A 149 -8.15 -1.60 -10.37
C PRO A 149 -9.05 -1.02 -9.26
N LEU A 150 -8.65 0.10 -8.67
CA LEU A 150 -9.45 0.86 -7.70
C LEU A 150 -10.35 1.89 -8.38
N ASN A 151 -11.52 2.15 -7.78
CA ASN A 151 -12.32 3.31 -8.13
C ASN A 151 -11.83 4.53 -7.34
N LEU A 152 -11.21 5.48 -8.05
CA LEU A 152 -10.62 6.70 -7.48
C LEU A 152 -11.26 7.98 -8.05
N ASP A 153 -12.48 7.88 -8.61
CA ASP A 153 -13.16 8.99 -9.30
C ASP A 153 -13.46 10.18 -8.37
N LYS A 154 -13.49 9.95 -7.07
CA LYS A 154 -13.79 10.95 -6.05
C LYS A 154 -12.55 11.70 -5.53
N ILE A 155 -11.35 11.29 -5.94
CA ILE A 155 -10.11 11.93 -5.49
C ILE A 155 -9.93 13.26 -6.21
N ASN A 156 -9.73 14.33 -5.42
CA ASN A 156 -9.28 15.61 -5.96
C ASN A 156 -7.77 15.56 -6.14
N TRP A 157 -7.31 15.21 -7.35
CA TRP A 157 -5.89 15.01 -7.65
C TRP A 157 -5.02 16.28 -7.51
N GLU A 158 -5.59 17.46 -7.72
CA GLU A 158 -4.87 18.72 -7.51
C GLU A 158 -4.51 18.91 -6.04
N LYS A 159 -5.45 18.60 -5.15
CA LYS A 159 -5.25 18.65 -3.69
C LYS A 159 -4.38 17.49 -3.21
N GLU A 160 -4.64 16.28 -3.68
CA GLU A 160 -3.94 15.06 -3.28
C GLU A 160 -2.44 15.15 -3.59
N LEU A 161 -2.10 15.63 -4.79
CA LEU A 161 -0.72 15.73 -5.26
C LEU A 161 -0.13 17.15 -5.10
N GLN A 162 -0.60 17.90 -4.10
CA GLN A 162 -0.11 19.24 -3.81
C GLN A 162 1.32 19.21 -3.23
N ASP A 163 1.62 18.23 -2.36
CA ASP A 163 2.97 18.06 -1.83
C ASP A 163 3.92 17.56 -2.92
N LYS A 164 5.05 18.25 -3.09
CA LYS A 164 5.97 18.00 -4.20
C LYS A 164 6.68 16.65 -4.09
N VAL A 165 7.01 16.23 -2.88
CA VAL A 165 7.73 14.97 -2.63
C VAL A 165 6.77 13.82 -2.84
N TYR A 166 5.61 13.87 -2.20
CA TYR A 166 4.58 12.85 -2.36
C TYR A 166 4.14 12.71 -3.82
N ARG A 167 3.90 13.83 -4.52
CA ARG A 167 3.60 13.82 -5.96
C ARG A 167 4.67 13.10 -6.77
N LYS A 168 5.95 13.39 -6.55
CA LYS A 168 7.03 12.73 -7.28
C LYS A 168 6.97 11.21 -7.10
N LEU A 169 6.86 10.73 -5.87
CA LEU A 169 6.76 9.29 -5.57
C LEU A 169 5.54 8.65 -6.23
N TYR A 170 4.40 9.35 -6.19
CA TYR A 170 3.16 8.90 -6.79
C TYR A 170 3.30 8.71 -8.30
N LEU A 171 3.87 9.70 -8.98
CA LEU A 171 4.11 9.65 -10.42
C LEU A 171 5.12 8.55 -10.79
N GLU A 172 6.24 8.45 -10.07
CA GLU A 172 7.24 7.40 -10.29
C GLU A 172 6.62 6.00 -10.17
N ARG A 173 5.77 5.77 -9.16
CA ARG A 173 5.08 4.48 -9.00
C ARG A 173 4.05 4.21 -10.09
N ILE A 174 3.32 5.23 -10.57
CA ILE A 174 2.43 5.09 -11.73
C ILE A 174 3.22 4.59 -12.95
N VAL A 175 4.41 5.15 -13.18
CA VAL A 175 5.28 4.78 -14.30
C VAL A 175 5.84 3.37 -14.13
N GLU A 176 6.33 3.03 -12.94
CA GLU A 176 6.84 1.70 -12.58
C GLU A 176 5.78 0.62 -12.81
N LYS A 177 4.55 0.85 -12.32
CA LYS A 177 3.45 -0.11 -12.43
C LYS A 177 2.70 -0.07 -13.76
N LYS A 178 3.03 0.86 -14.65
CA LYS A 178 2.28 1.12 -15.89
C LYS A 178 0.78 1.27 -15.63
N ALA A 179 0.42 2.05 -14.61
CA ALA A 179 -0.96 2.23 -14.17
C ALA A 179 -1.73 3.17 -15.11
N TYR A 180 -2.16 2.66 -16.27
CA TYR A 180 -2.85 3.44 -17.31
C TYR A 180 -4.09 4.18 -16.80
N SER A 181 -4.90 3.55 -15.96
CA SER A 181 -6.12 4.17 -15.40
C SER A 181 -5.85 5.47 -14.65
N LEU A 182 -4.68 5.58 -13.99
CA LEU A 182 -4.23 6.80 -13.33
C LEU A 182 -3.50 7.73 -14.31
N ALA A 183 -2.61 7.17 -15.14
CA ALA A 183 -1.78 7.94 -16.06
C ALA A 183 -2.58 8.69 -17.14
N GLU A 184 -3.79 8.24 -17.45
CA GLU A 184 -4.71 8.88 -18.41
C GLU A 184 -5.67 9.88 -17.74
N ILE A 185 -5.63 10.07 -16.42
CA ILE A 185 -6.37 11.16 -15.74
C ILE A 185 -5.76 12.49 -16.19
N PRO A 186 -6.52 13.47 -16.70
CA PRO A 186 -5.97 14.67 -17.34
C PRO A 186 -4.91 15.41 -16.52
N TYR A 187 -5.17 15.63 -15.22
CA TYR A 187 -4.23 16.31 -14.33
C TYR A 187 -2.93 15.50 -14.12
N ILE A 188 -3.04 14.19 -13.88
CA ILE A 188 -1.87 13.32 -13.71
C ILE A 188 -1.09 13.21 -15.02
N ASN A 189 -1.78 13.05 -16.16
CA ASN A 189 -1.18 12.98 -17.48
C ASN A 189 -0.34 14.24 -17.76
N LYS A 190 -0.87 15.42 -17.42
CA LYS A 190 -0.13 16.69 -17.51
C LYS A 190 1.18 16.65 -16.71
N LEU A 191 1.11 16.19 -15.47
CA LEU A 191 2.28 16.09 -14.60
C LEU A 191 3.31 15.10 -15.16
N LEU A 192 2.87 13.92 -15.62
CA LEU A 192 3.73 12.91 -16.25
C LEU A 192 4.41 13.46 -17.51
N MET A 193 3.67 14.13 -18.40
CA MET A 193 4.24 14.71 -19.62
C MET A 193 5.26 15.81 -19.31
N ALA A 194 5.01 16.61 -18.28
CA ALA A 194 5.96 17.62 -17.82
C ALA A 194 7.25 16.97 -17.27
N ASP A 195 7.14 15.90 -16.48
CA ASP A 195 8.29 15.19 -15.93
C ASP A 195 9.07 14.40 -16.99
N PHE A 196 8.40 13.82 -17.98
CA PHE A 196 9.04 13.09 -19.07
C PHE A 196 9.78 13.99 -20.06
N GLY A 197 9.21 15.15 -20.39
CA GLY A 197 9.74 16.05 -21.41
C GLY A 197 10.04 15.32 -22.73
N LEU A 198 11.25 15.52 -23.26
CA LEU A 198 11.71 14.88 -24.51
C LEU A 198 11.94 13.36 -24.39
N HIS A 199 11.93 12.81 -23.18
CA HIS A 199 12.22 11.39 -22.90
C HIS A 199 10.96 10.54 -22.72
N LYS A 200 9.77 11.06 -23.09
CA LYS A 200 8.49 10.32 -23.01
C LYS A 200 8.56 8.93 -23.62
N ASP A 201 9.21 8.77 -24.77
CA ASP A 201 9.31 7.48 -25.44
C ASP A 201 10.28 6.49 -24.79
N VAL A 202 11.17 6.98 -23.91
CA VAL A 202 12.07 6.15 -23.08
C VAL A 202 11.30 5.65 -21.86
N TYR A 203 10.59 6.54 -21.17
CA TYR A 203 9.85 6.16 -19.96
C TYR A 203 8.57 5.39 -20.27
N TRP A 204 7.78 5.82 -21.26
CA TRP A 204 6.49 5.22 -21.59
C TRP A 204 5.99 5.60 -22.99
N ARG A 205 6.54 4.93 -24.01
CA ARG A 205 6.20 5.14 -25.43
C ARG A 205 4.70 5.14 -25.74
N ASP A 206 3.96 4.15 -25.22
CA ASP A 206 2.56 3.94 -25.61
C ASP A 206 1.55 4.75 -24.77
N LEU A 207 2.01 5.54 -23.79
CA LEU A 207 1.11 6.39 -23.01
C LEU A 207 0.53 7.51 -23.89
N LYS A 208 -0.79 7.66 -23.86
CA LYS A 208 -1.50 8.72 -24.59
C LYS A 208 -1.30 10.06 -23.92
N ILE A 209 -1.22 11.10 -24.73
CA ILE A 209 -1.31 12.49 -24.27
C ILE A 209 -2.80 12.84 -24.24
N VAL A 210 -3.32 13.13 -23.05
CA VAL A 210 -4.74 13.45 -22.87
C VAL A 210 -4.90 14.97 -22.96
N ALA A 211 -5.51 15.43 -24.06
CA ALA A 211 -5.80 16.85 -24.26
C ALA A 211 -6.70 17.38 -23.14
N HIS A 212 -6.42 18.59 -22.67
CA HIS A 212 -7.26 19.27 -21.72
C HIS A 212 -8.38 19.96 -22.51
N GLY A 213 -9.64 19.76 -22.12
CA GLY A 213 -10.68 20.71 -22.50
C GLY A 213 -10.38 22.02 -21.79
N ASP A 214 -10.22 23.09 -22.57
CA ASP A 214 -10.05 24.47 -22.07
C ASP A 214 -11.21 24.90 -21.15
#